data_AF-A0A5K7SG41-F1
#
_entry.id   AF-A0A5K7SG41-F1
#
_cell.length_a   1.000
_cell.length_b   1.000
_cell.length_c   1.000
_cell.angle_alpha   90.00
_cell.angle_beta   90.00
_cell.angle_gamma   90.00
#
_symmetry.space_group_name_H-M   'P 1'
#
loop_
_entity.id
_entity.type
_entity.pdbx_description
1 polymer ?
#
loop_
_entity_poly.entity_id
_entity_poly.type
_entity_poly.pdbx_seq_one_letter_code
_entity_poly.pdbx_strand_id
1 'polypeptide(L)'
;MILSEQKLVIELRKAFDNAKSRIWIAVPFIGSWNLVERITGISWVAKRNIDFRLLTDISNEHFIDSKTYQKFKQQAECKTLEGLHAKIYIIDNFILLTSANLTGTAFSKRYEIGITLNNDQDVVRTFLKWWNIAKTIDKDWLPSKSDNGAKNEEPEAYNISKLKKLWKLPKSPQTGNDFKEYFNTLRYYNNFTRLYEVHAERLLVDLPIYQEVDSFLNYLFHEHPDKPSSEYLEKGNRELTEKGRISELKKYFTQYKNWLSDHPTFENHRIDNIKTIQLKLSKSKIDKLKQEDIELVINSLHCMKSLALNRAKFLNQQNNKIEIIIQSWKDLLHNDETDLPKRMQTCKNNLYSFGKSSISELLAWYYPNQYPLINRNSNSGMKFFGYDIETY
;
A
#
# COMPACT_ATOMS: atom_id res chain seq x y z
N MET A 1 1.34 28.67 11.65
CA MET A 1 0.22 29.40 10.99
C MET A 1 -1.09 28.81 11.50
N ILE A 2 -2.10 29.62 11.80
CA ILE A 2 -3.42 29.11 12.19
C ILE A 2 -4.13 28.56 10.94
N LEU A 3 -4.67 27.35 11.05
CA LEU A 3 -5.52 26.69 10.06
C LEU A 3 -6.92 26.45 10.64
N SER A 4 -7.93 26.70 9.84
CA SER A 4 -9.32 26.39 10.16
C SER A 4 -10.08 26.02 8.88
N GLU A 5 -11.31 25.55 9.06
CA GLU A 5 -12.26 25.34 7.97
C GLU A 5 -11.69 24.45 6.84
N GLN A 6 -11.88 24.87 5.59
CA GLN A 6 -11.43 24.14 4.41
C GLN A 6 -9.91 24.04 4.30
N LYS A 7 -9.16 25.02 4.81
CA LYS A 7 -7.69 25.03 4.73
C LYS A 7 -7.07 23.94 5.60
N LEU A 8 -7.69 23.64 6.75
CA LEU A 8 -7.21 22.62 7.69
C LEU A 8 -7.06 21.25 7.01
N VAL A 9 -8.10 20.77 6.33
CA VAL A 9 -8.06 19.45 5.65
C VAL A 9 -7.18 19.46 4.40
N ILE A 10 -7.11 20.58 3.67
CA ILE A 10 -6.30 20.68 2.45
C ILE A 10 -4.81 20.58 2.77
N GLU A 11 -4.34 21.35 3.76
CA GLU A 11 -2.92 21.33 4.12
C GLU A 11 -2.52 20.00 4.77
N LEU A 12 -3.38 19.42 5.60
CA LEU A 12 -3.14 18.08 6.15
C LEU A 12 -3.03 17.03 5.03
N ARG A 13 -3.97 17.05 4.07
CA ARG A 13 -3.94 16.14 2.92
C ARG A 13 -2.66 16.29 2.10
N LYS A 14 -2.26 17.53 1.81
CA LYS A 14 -1.03 17.84 1.09
C LYS A 14 0.21 17.31 1.82
N ALA A 15 0.25 17.43 3.15
CA ALA A 15 1.35 16.87 3.94
C ALA A 15 1.44 15.34 3.79
N PHE A 16 0.32 14.64 3.93
CA PHE A 16 0.28 13.18 3.73
C PHE A 16 0.70 12.75 2.32
N ASP A 17 0.21 13.43 1.29
CA ASP A 17 0.54 13.08 -0.10
C ASP A 17 2.06 13.17 -0.35
N ASN A 18 2.72 14.14 0.31
CA ASN A 18 4.15 14.41 0.17
C ASN A 18 5.04 13.68 1.18
N ALA A 19 4.48 12.91 2.13
CA ALA A 19 5.23 12.26 3.21
C ALA A 19 6.37 11.37 2.67
N LYS A 20 7.59 11.51 3.20
CA LYS A 20 8.78 10.77 2.73
C LYS A 20 9.41 9.89 3.80
N SER A 21 9.40 10.34 5.05
CA SER A 21 10.22 9.74 6.11
C SER A 21 9.43 9.34 7.34
N ARG A 22 8.50 10.18 7.82
CA ARG A 22 7.71 9.87 9.03
C ARG A 22 6.27 10.33 8.93
N ILE A 23 5.38 9.53 9.50
CA ILE A 23 3.97 9.84 9.74
C ILE A 23 3.65 9.42 11.17
N TRP A 24 3.54 10.36 12.10
CA TRP A 24 3.16 10.06 13.48
C TRP A 24 1.83 10.73 13.81
N ILE A 25 0.87 9.94 14.28
CA ILE A 25 -0.48 10.40 14.57
C ILE A 25 -0.78 10.06 16.03
N ALA A 26 -1.16 11.05 16.82
CA ALA A 26 -1.77 10.85 18.14
C ALA A 26 -3.22 11.32 18.07
N VAL A 27 -4.18 10.42 18.26
CA VAL A 27 -5.60 10.73 18.12
C VAL A 27 -6.47 9.70 18.86
N PRO A 28 -7.49 10.13 19.65
CA PRO A 28 -8.39 9.18 20.31
C PRO A 28 -9.40 8.55 19.36
N PHE A 29 -9.94 9.31 18.40
CA PHE A 29 -11.05 8.85 17.55
C PHE A 29 -10.63 8.74 16.08
N ILE A 30 -10.97 7.61 15.46
CA ILE A 30 -10.60 7.25 14.09
C ILE A 30 -11.87 6.90 13.31
N GLY A 31 -12.15 7.69 12.28
CA GLY A 31 -13.37 7.57 11.48
C GLY A 31 -13.28 6.49 10.40
N SER A 32 -14.34 6.40 9.59
CA SER A 32 -14.48 5.37 8.55
C SER A 32 -13.43 5.48 7.44
N TRP A 33 -13.00 4.34 6.89
CA TRP A 33 -11.93 4.31 5.89
C TRP A 33 -12.24 5.19 4.67
N ASN A 34 -13.48 5.15 4.17
CA ASN A 34 -13.90 5.92 2.99
C ASN A 34 -13.77 7.45 3.17
N LEU A 35 -13.80 7.94 4.41
CA LEU A 35 -13.63 9.36 4.73
C LEU A 35 -12.20 9.66 5.15
N VAL A 36 -11.57 8.78 5.94
CA VAL A 36 -10.17 8.90 6.35
C VAL A 36 -9.22 8.87 5.16
N GLU A 37 -9.43 8.00 4.16
CA GLU A 37 -8.59 7.95 2.95
C GLU A 37 -8.61 9.26 2.15
N ARG A 38 -9.68 10.06 2.28
CA ARG A 38 -9.80 11.36 1.62
C ARG A 38 -8.95 12.41 2.34
N ILE A 39 -8.80 12.27 3.66
CA ILE A 39 -7.97 13.13 4.50
C ILE A 39 -6.49 12.75 4.36
N THR A 40 -6.16 11.47 4.47
CA THR A 40 -4.77 10.98 4.50
C THR A 40 -4.19 10.65 3.13
N GLY A 41 -5.01 10.60 2.08
CA GLY A 41 -4.58 10.03 0.82
C GLY A 41 -4.11 8.58 0.95
N ILE A 42 -3.44 8.07 -0.09
CA ILE A 42 -2.90 6.70 -0.16
C ILE A 42 -1.47 6.63 -0.70
N SER A 43 -0.84 7.76 -1.04
CA SER A 43 0.51 7.77 -1.65
C SER A 43 1.57 7.15 -0.73
N TRP A 44 1.41 7.30 0.59
CA TRP A 44 2.30 6.74 1.60
C TRP A 44 2.23 5.21 1.70
N VAL A 45 1.19 4.57 1.16
CA VAL A 45 1.05 3.10 1.18
C VAL A 45 2.17 2.41 0.41
N ALA A 46 2.62 3.03 -0.67
CA ALA A 46 3.72 2.52 -1.49
C ALA A 46 5.11 2.71 -0.86
N LYS A 47 5.21 3.47 0.23
CA LYS A 47 6.49 3.88 0.82
C LYS A 47 6.77 3.01 2.06
N ARG A 48 7.49 1.91 1.87
CA ARG A 48 7.82 0.94 2.95
C ARG A 48 8.60 1.53 4.12
N ASN A 49 9.49 2.48 3.82
CA ASN A 49 10.48 3.02 4.76
C ASN A 49 9.96 4.24 5.54
N ILE A 50 8.66 4.55 5.44
CA ILE A 50 8.06 5.55 6.31
C ILE A 50 7.94 4.97 7.72
N ASP A 51 8.52 5.67 8.69
CA ASP A 51 8.26 5.46 10.10
C ASP A 51 6.83 5.94 10.42
N PHE A 52 5.88 5.00 10.35
CA PHE A 52 4.47 5.27 10.65
C PHE A 52 4.15 4.81 12.07
N ARG A 53 3.76 5.75 12.93
CA ARG A 53 3.31 5.52 14.31
C ARG A 53 1.88 5.99 14.51
N LEU A 54 1.05 5.15 15.10
CA LEU A 54 -0.31 5.47 15.54
C LEU A 54 -0.40 5.32 17.07
N LEU A 55 -0.61 6.44 17.75
CA LEU A 55 -0.86 6.50 19.18
C LEU A 55 -2.36 6.80 19.39
N THR A 56 -3.07 5.90 20.05
CA THR A 56 -4.52 6.04 20.30
C THR A 56 -4.87 5.59 21.72
N ASP A 57 -6.13 5.69 22.13
CA ASP A 57 -6.62 5.14 23.39
C ASP A 57 -7.65 4.05 23.09
N ILE A 58 -7.26 2.79 23.27
CA ILE A 58 -8.14 1.66 22.93
C ILE A 58 -9.32 1.51 23.90
N SER A 59 -9.32 2.20 25.05
CA SER A 59 -10.52 2.29 25.89
C SER A 59 -11.67 3.02 25.18
N ASN A 60 -11.35 3.82 24.16
CA ASN A 60 -12.31 4.47 23.26
C ASN A 60 -12.65 3.60 22.03
N GLU A 61 -12.63 2.28 22.14
CA GLU A 61 -12.79 1.38 20.98
C GLU A 61 -14.05 1.64 20.14
N HIS A 62 -15.15 2.07 20.77
CA HIS A 62 -16.38 2.44 20.06
C HIS A 62 -16.25 3.67 19.17
N PHE A 63 -15.15 4.43 19.31
CA PHE A 63 -14.76 5.61 18.51
C PHE A 63 -13.64 5.33 17.51
N ILE A 64 -13.27 4.07 17.34
CA ILE A 64 -12.21 3.63 16.43
C ILE A 64 -12.83 2.69 15.38
N ASP A 65 -12.91 3.15 14.14
CA ASP A 65 -13.37 2.32 13.03
C ASP A 65 -12.44 1.12 12.81
N SER A 66 -12.99 -0.09 12.98
CA SER A 66 -12.25 -1.35 12.91
C SER A 66 -11.53 -1.52 11.55
N LYS A 67 -12.18 -1.15 10.44
CA LYS A 67 -11.61 -1.25 9.09
C LYS A 67 -10.42 -0.30 8.89
N THR A 68 -10.54 0.93 9.37
CA THR A 68 -9.46 1.92 9.29
C THR A 68 -8.28 1.54 10.18
N TYR A 69 -8.57 1.09 11.40
CA TYR A 69 -7.53 0.61 12.32
C TYR A 69 -6.76 -0.57 11.73
N GLN A 70 -7.45 -1.59 11.20
CA GLN A 70 -6.82 -2.72 10.50
C GLN A 70 -5.87 -2.26 9.39
N LYS A 71 -6.34 -1.31 8.56
CA LYS A 71 -5.55 -0.75 7.47
C LYS A 71 -4.31 -0.01 7.97
N PHE A 72 -4.38 0.74 9.07
CA PHE A 72 -3.20 1.38 9.66
C PHE A 72 -2.25 0.37 10.30
N LYS A 73 -2.76 -0.59 11.07
CA LYS A 73 -1.98 -1.63 11.75
C LYS A 73 -1.08 -2.45 10.80
N GLN A 74 -1.47 -2.58 9.53
CA GLN A 74 -0.65 -3.26 8.52
C GLN A 74 0.66 -2.53 8.19
N GLN A 75 0.73 -1.21 8.40
CA GLN A 75 1.88 -0.38 8.03
C GLN A 75 2.49 0.39 9.20
N ALA A 76 1.68 0.78 10.18
CA ALA A 76 2.08 1.54 11.35
C ALA A 76 2.41 0.63 12.55
N GLU A 77 3.39 1.06 13.36
CA GLU A 77 3.45 0.63 14.76
C GLU A 77 2.29 1.30 15.50
N CYS A 78 1.52 0.53 16.29
CA CYS A 78 0.37 1.03 17.02
C CYS A 78 0.57 0.85 18.52
N LYS A 79 0.38 1.92 19.29
CA LYS A 79 0.43 1.89 20.76
C LYS A 79 -0.80 2.55 21.36
N THR A 80 -1.09 2.18 22.60
CA THR A 80 -2.19 2.76 23.36
C THR A 80 -1.73 3.54 24.57
N LEU A 81 -2.33 4.71 24.77
CA LEU A 81 -2.14 5.54 25.95
C LEU A 81 -3.51 5.92 26.52
N GLU A 82 -3.82 5.38 27.70
CA GLU A 82 -5.06 5.66 28.42
C GLU A 82 -5.18 7.17 28.75
N GLY A 83 -6.35 7.75 28.49
CA GLY A 83 -6.60 9.17 28.67
C GLY A 83 -6.03 10.06 27.56
N LEU A 84 -5.51 9.48 26.47
CA LEU A 84 -5.04 10.27 25.32
C LEU A 84 -6.22 11.03 24.70
N HIS A 85 -6.21 12.37 24.81
CA HIS A 85 -7.19 13.22 24.14
C HIS A 85 -6.54 14.23 23.16
N ALA A 86 -5.22 14.15 22.97
CA ALA A 86 -4.51 15.00 22.02
C ALA A 86 -4.85 14.64 20.56
N LYS A 87 -4.79 15.63 19.65
CA LYS A 87 -4.86 15.42 18.21
C LYS A 87 -3.64 16.06 17.56
N ILE A 88 -2.65 15.23 17.26
CA ILE A 88 -1.35 15.62 16.75
C ILE A 88 -1.08 14.83 15.46
N TYR A 89 -0.71 15.54 14.41
CA TYR A 89 -0.27 14.95 13.16
C TYR A 89 1.14 15.47 12.84
N ILE A 90 2.14 14.59 12.83
CA ILE A 90 3.53 14.90 12.47
C ILE A 90 3.82 14.17 11.17
N ILE A 91 3.94 14.90 10.07
CA ILE A 91 4.26 14.36 8.75
C ILE A 91 5.55 15.02 8.27
N ASP A 92 6.66 14.28 8.31
CA ASP A 92 8.01 14.82 8.11
C ASP A 92 8.25 16.07 8.97
N ASN A 93 8.45 17.23 8.34
CA ASN A 93 8.64 18.50 9.02
C ASN A 93 7.30 19.22 9.28
N PHE A 94 6.22 18.85 8.60
CA PHE A 94 4.90 19.42 8.83
C PHE A 94 4.31 18.87 10.13
N ILE A 95 3.90 19.76 11.03
CA ILE A 95 3.24 19.41 12.28
C ILE A 95 1.92 20.16 12.36
N LEU A 96 0.84 19.44 12.67
CA LEU A 96 -0.48 19.99 12.95
C LEU A 96 -0.91 19.61 14.36
N LEU A 97 -1.00 20.61 15.23
CA LEU A 97 -1.73 20.53 16.50
C LEU A 97 -3.13 21.07 16.28
N THR A 98 -4.16 20.30 16.59
CA THR A 98 -5.53 20.66 16.21
C THR A 98 -6.56 20.14 17.22
N SER A 99 -7.77 20.68 17.15
CA SER A 99 -8.94 20.10 17.81
C SER A 99 -9.52 18.90 17.03
N ALA A 100 -9.18 18.76 15.75
CA ALA A 100 -9.77 17.77 14.85
C ALA A 100 -9.26 16.33 15.08
N ASN A 101 -10.18 15.43 15.44
CA ASN A 101 -9.95 13.99 15.37
C ASN A 101 -9.79 13.53 13.90
N LEU A 102 -9.31 12.30 13.69
CA LEU A 102 -9.13 11.72 12.37
C LEU A 102 -10.47 11.15 11.87
N THR A 103 -11.47 12.02 11.73
CA THR A 103 -12.82 11.66 11.26
C THR A 103 -13.23 12.60 10.13
N GLY A 104 -13.98 12.08 9.15
CA GLY A 104 -14.57 12.89 8.11
C GLY A 104 -15.48 13.99 8.66
N THR A 105 -16.14 13.74 9.78
CA THR A 105 -17.05 14.66 10.47
C THR A 105 -16.28 15.84 11.07
N ALA A 106 -15.14 15.61 11.73
CA ALA A 106 -14.26 16.68 12.19
C ALA A 106 -13.86 17.59 11.01
N PHE A 107 -13.40 17.01 9.90
CA PHE A 107 -12.93 17.76 8.74
C PHE A 107 -14.02 18.23 7.75
N SER A 108 -15.31 18.00 8.01
CA SER A 108 -16.39 18.43 7.10
C SER A 108 -17.64 19.03 7.74
N LYS A 109 -17.84 18.88 9.05
CA LYS A 109 -19.07 19.29 9.74
C LYS A 109 -18.86 20.04 11.06
N ARG A 110 -17.67 20.01 11.67
CA ARG A 110 -17.38 20.60 13.01
C ARG A 110 -16.40 21.76 12.94
N TYR A 111 -16.66 22.90 13.57
CA TYR A 111 -15.73 24.04 13.53
C TYR A 111 -14.41 23.70 14.24
N GLU A 112 -13.43 23.24 13.46
CA GLU A 112 -12.11 22.86 13.93
C GLU A 112 -11.09 23.97 13.69
N ILE A 113 -10.11 24.06 14.59
CA ILE A 113 -8.97 24.95 14.49
C ILE A 113 -7.69 24.18 14.82
N GLY A 114 -6.62 24.54 14.14
CA GLY A 114 -5.30 24.03 14.43
C GLY A 114 -4.21 25.05 14.16
N ILE A 115 -3.01 24.74 14.62
CA ILE A 115 -1.81 25.48 14.31
C ILE A 115 -0.83 24.56 13.60
N THR A 116 -0.31 25.05 12.48
CA THR A 116 0.83 24.42 11.82
C THR A 116 2.13 24.93 12.39
N LEU A 117 3.02 23.99 12.64
CA LEU A 117 4.39 24.19 13.05
C LEU A 117 5.30 23.47 12.07
N ASN A 118 6.56 23.89 11.99
CA ASN A 118 7.54 23.30 11.10
C ASN A 118 8.73 22.78 11.91
N ASN A 119 8.92 21.47 11.93
CA ASN A 119 9.98 20.75 12.64
C ASN A 119 10.15 21.18 14.12
N ASP A 120 9.02 21.45 14.78
CA ASP A 120 8.97 21.85 16.18
C ASP A 120 9.41 20.68 17.09
N GLN A 121 10.54 20.88 17.78
CA GLN A 121 11.15 19.84 18.61
C GLN A 121 10.37 19.59 19.90
N ASP A 122 9.59 20.55 20.39
CA ASP A 122 8.82 20.37 21.63
C ASP A 122 7.65 19.43 21.38
N VAL A 123 6.96 19.60 20.24
CA VAL A 123 5.90 18.69 19.83
C VAL A 123 6.44 17.29 19.56
N VAL A 124 7.56 17.18 18.84
CA VAL A 124 8.24 15.90 18.57
C VAL A 124 8.65 15.19 19.86
N ARG A 125 9.30 15.91 20.79
CA ARG A 125 9.71 15.36 22.09
C ARG A 125 8.51 14.95 22.94
N THR A 126 7.43 15.73 22.92
CA THR A 126 6.18 15.42 23.63
C THR A 126 5.54 14.15 23.10
N PHE A 127 5.42 14.02 21.77
CA PHE A 127 4.93 12.80 21.13
C PHE A 127 5.78 11.59 21.52
N LEU A 128 7.11 11.70 21.44
CA LEU A 128 8.02 10.60 21.78
C LEU A 128 7.96 10.23 23.27
N LYS A 129 7.81 11.20 24.17
CA LYS A 129 7.60 10.96 25.60
C LYS A 129 6.35 10.10 25.82
N TRP A 130 5.23 10.46 25.17
CA TRP A 130 3.99 9.69 25.23
C TRP A 130 4.13 8.30 24.59
N TRP A 131 4.80 8.23 23.44
CA TRP A 131 5.07 6.98 22.73
C TRP A 131 5.86 5.96 23.58
N ASN A 132 6.80 6.45 24.39
CA ASN A 132 7.66 5.61 25.22
C ASN A 132 6.95 5.07 26.46
N ILE A 133 5.98 5.80 27.02
CA ILE A 133 5.16 5.34 28.16
C ILE A 133 3.89 4.58 27.73
N ALA A 134 3.51 4.68 26.46
CA ALA A 134 2.36 3.99 25.90
C ALA A 134 2.58 2.47 25.86
N LYS A 135 1.49 1.73 26.08
CA LYS A 135 1.48 0.26 26.06
C LYS A 135 1.38 -0.24 24.62
N THR A 136 2.02 -1.36 24.33
CA THR A 136 1.83 -2.07 23.06
C THR A 136 0.40 -2.59 22.98
N ILE A 137 -0.25 -2.43 21.82
CA ILE A 137 -1.58 -3.02 21.58
C ILE A 137 -1.38 -4.47 21.14
N ASP A 138 -2.24 -5.37 21.63
CA ASP A 138 -2.23 -6.77 21.21
C ASP A 138 -2.36 -6.89 19.67
N LYS A 139 -1.56 -7.78 19.08
CA LYS A 139 -1.49 -7.97 17.63
C LYS A 139 -2.76 -8.53 17.01
N ASP A 140 -3.60 -9.19 17.79
CA ASP A 140 -4.90 -9.70 17.35
C ASP A 140 -6.06 -8.78 17.80
N TRP A 141 -5.79 -7.75 18.63
CA TRP A 141 -6.80 -6.78 19.03
C TRP A 141 -7.34 -5.98 17.84
N LEU A 142 -8.67 -5.84 17.83
CA LEU A 142 -9.46 -5.04 16.92
C LEU A 142 -10.55 -4.32 17.72
N PRO A 143 -10.93 -3.09 17.33
CA PRO A 143 -12.09 -2.44 17.92
C PRO A 143 -13.34 -3.28 17.70
N SER A 144 -14.18 -3.38 18.74
CA SER A 144 -15.52 -3.96 18.67
C SER A 144 -16.29 -3.40 17.47
N LYS A 145 -16.90 -4.27 16.66
CA LYS A 145 -17.79 -3.81 15.57
C LYS A 145 -18.91 -3.00 16.21
N SER A 146 -19.03 -1.72 15.85
CA SER A 146 -20.20 -0.95 16.25
C SER A 146 -21.44 -1.61 15.63
N ASP A 147 -22.46 -1.93 16.42
CA ASP A 147 -23.76 -2.47 15.98
C ASP A 147 -24.53 -1.56 15.00
N ASN A 148 -23.95 -0.42 14.60
CA ASN A 148 -24.46 0.49 13.57
C ASN A 148 -24.29 -0.05 12.13
N GLY A 149 -24.52 -1.35 11.94
CA GLY A 149 -24.34 -2.12 10.71
C GLY A 149 -25.18 -1.70 9.48
N ALA A 150 -25.67 -0.47 9.42
CA ALA A 150 -26.46 0.02 8.28
C ALA A 150 -26.39 1.54 8.04
N LYS A 151 -25.64 2.33 8.82
CA LYS A 151 -25.58 3.79 8.64
C LYS A 151 -24.13 4.24 8.42
N ASN A 152 -23.91 5.06 7.39
CA ASN A 152 -22.64 5.74 7.09
C ASN A 152 -22.23 6.78 8.17
N GLU A 153 -22.50 6.49 9.44
CA GLU A 153 -22.27 7.39 10.57
C GLU A 153 -20.93 7.02 11.21
N GLU A 154 -20.01 7.98 11.24
CA GLU A 154 -18.71 7.79 11.87
C GLU A 154 -18.86 7.64 13.38
N PRO A 155 -17.99 6.84 14.01
CA PRO A 155 -18.08 6.59 15.43
C PRO A 155 -17.69 7.88 16.20
N GLU A 156 -18.68 8.53 16.83
CA GLU A 156 -18.51 9.78 17.59
C GLU A 156 -19.45 9.88 18.80
N ALA A 157 -19.07 10.70 19.80
CA ALA A 157 -19.75 10.81 21.10
C ALA A 157 -21.14 11.51 21.07
N TYR A 158 -21.58 12.07 19.92
CA TYR A 158 -22.83 12.83 19.82
C TYR A 158 -23.59 12.54 18.51
N ASN A 159 -24.90 12.82 18.52
CA ASN A 159 -25.77 12.59 17.35
C ASN A 159 -25.43 13.55 16.19
N ILE A 160 -24.61 13.07 15.26
CA ILE A 160 -24.09 13.79 14.08
C ILE A 160 -25.10 13.92 12.93
N SER A 161 -26.25 13.24 12.99
CA SER A 161 -27.25 13.23 11.91
C SER A 161 -27.82 14.63 11.61
N LYS A 162 -27.80 15.54 12.60
CA LYS A 162 -28.31 16.92 12.49
C LYS A 162 -27.27 17.93 12.00
N LEU A 163 -25.98 17.56 11.92
CA LEU A 163 -24.93 18.49 11.52
C LEU A 163 -24.89 18.67 10.00
N LYS A 164 -24.99 19.94 9.57
CA LYS A 164 -24.86 20.33 8.17
C LYS A 164 -23.40 20.16 7.72
N LYS A 165 -23.21 19.83 6.44
CA LYS A 165 -21.88 19.81 5.82
C LYS A 165 -21.39 21.24 5.62
N LEU A 166 -20.27 21.58 6.27
CA LEU A 166 -19.65 22.91 6.23
C LEU A 166 -18.52 22.96 5.19
N TRP A 167 -17.68 21.92 5.14
CA TRP A 167 -16.54 21.86 4.21
C TRP A 167 -16.54 20.61 3.35
N LYS A 168 -15.73 20.65 2.30
CA LYS A 168 -15.58 19.54 1.36
C LYS A 168 -14.28 18.81 1.68
N LEU A 169 -14.41 17.55 2.10
CA LEU A 169 -13.25 16.65 2.11
C LEU A 169 -12.66 16.56 0.68
N PRO A 170 -11.34 16.40 0.54
CA PRO A 170 -10.69 16.15 -0.75
C PRO A 170 -11.36 14.98 -1.49
N LYS A 171 -11.18 14.89 -2.81
CA LYS A 171 -11.70 13.73 -3.55
C LYS A 171 -11.01 12.45 -3.07
N SER A 172 -11.73 11.32 -3.09
CA SER A 172 -11.07 10.04 -2.84
C SER A 172 -10.03 9.81 -3.95
N PRO A 173 -8.80 9.41 -3.61
CA PRO A 173 -7.78 9.08 -4.60
C PRO A 173 -8.18 7.90 -5.50
N GLN A 174 -9.26 7.19 -5.16
CA GLN A 174 -9.68 5.95 -5.79
C GLN A 174 -11.02 6.05 -6.55
N THR A 175 -11.69 7.21 -6.63
CA THR A 175 -12.98 7.32 -7.33
C THR A 175 -12.84 7.02 -8.82
N GLY A 176 -13.54 6.01 -9.32
CA GLY A 176 -13.47 5.57 -10.73
C GLY A 176 -12.13 4.94 -11.11
N ASN A 177 -11.32 4.54 -10.11
CA ASN A 177 -10.00 3.98 -10.32
C ASN A 177 -10.04 2.45 -10.20
N ASP A 178 -9.70 1.78 -11.29
CA ASP A 178 -9.64 0.33 -11.40
C ASP A 178 -8.53 -0.29 -10.51
N PHE A 179 -7.61 0.54 -9.99
CA PHE A 179 -6.50 0.18 -9.12
C PHE A 179 -6.78 0.44 -7.64
N LYS A 180 -8.03 0.69 -7.24
CA LYS A 180 -8.41 0.79 -5.83
C LYS A 180 -7.87 -0.38 -4.98
N GLU A 181 -8.11 -1.61 -5.43
CA GLU A 181 -7.71 -2.81 -4.71
C GLU A 181 -6.20 -3.11 -4.78
N TYR A 182 -5.49 -2.51 -5.75
CA TYR A 182 -4.03 -2.63 -5.83
C TYR A 182 -3.37 -2.12 -4.55
N PHE A 183 -3.82 -0.99 -4.00
CA PHE A 183 -3.23 -0.41 -2.78
C PHE A 183 -3.62 -1.17 -1.52
N ASN A 184 -4.77 -1.84 -1.50
CA ASN A 184 -5.11 -2.77 -0.41
C ASN A 184 -4.18 -3.99 -0.47
N THR A 185 -4.02 -4.57 -1.65
CA THR A 185 -3.11 -5.67 -1.93
C THR A 185 -1.67 -5.31 -1.53
N LEU A 186 -1.20 -4.12 -1.90
CA LEU A 186 0.14 -3.63 -1.57
C LEU A 186 0.41 -3.61 -0.06
N ARG A 187 -0.58 -3.25 0.78
CA ARG A 187 -0.42 -3.30 2.25
C ARG A 187 -0.18 -4.71 2.76
N TYR A 188 -0.88 -5.70 2.21
CA TYR A 188 -0.69 -7.10 2.59
C TYR A 188 0.70 -7.59 2.21
N TYR A 189 1.17 -7.28 1.00
CA TYR A 189 2.53 -7.61 0.58
C TYR A 189 3.58 -6.92 1.46
N ASN A 190 3.38 -5.64 1.83
CA ASN A 190 4.27 -4.93 2.74
C ASN A 190 4.35 -5.63 4.11
N ASN A 191 3.20 -6.02 4.65
CA ASN A 191 3.13 -6.74 5.92
C ASN A 191 3.82 -8.11 5.84
N PHE A 192 3.53 -8.90 4.80
CA PHE A 192 4.17 -10.21 4.62
C PHE A 192 5.67 -10.10 4.43
N THR A 193 6.13 -9.12 3.65
CA THR A 193 7.56 -8.89 3.42
C THR A 193 8.28 -8.52 4.71
N ARG A 194 7.65 -7.74 5.61
CA ARG A 194 8.22 -7.46 6.94
C ARG A 194 8.32 -8.72 7.79
N LEU A 195 7.30 -9.59 7.77
CA LEU A 195 7.38 -10.89 8.46
C LEU A 195 8.49 -11.76 7.88
N TYR A 196 8.66 -11.75 6.55
CA TYR A 196 9.74 -12.43 5.86
C TYR A 196 11.11 -11.91 6.33
N GLU A 197 11.35 -10.60 6.30
CA GLU A 197 12.62 -10.00 6.73
C GLU A 197 12.98 -10.29 8.19
N VAL A 198 11.99 -10.43 9.08
CA VAL A 198 12.20 -10.69 10.51
C VAL A 198 12.38 -12.19 10.81
N HIS A 199 11.76 -13.07 10.04
CA HIS A 199 11.67 -14.50 10.37
C HIS A 199 12.33 -15.44 9.37
N ALA A 200 12.80 -14.92 8.25
CA ALA A 200 13.58 -15.62 7.23
C ALA A 200 14.91 -14.91 7.00
N GLU A 201 15.94 -15.66 6.66
CA GLU A 201 17.22 -15.09 6.21
C GLU A 201 17.15 -14.75 4.72
N ARG A 202 17.90 -13.75 4.27
CA ARG A 202 17.99 -13.42 2.85
C ARG A 202 18.74 -14.53 2.11
N LEU A 203 18.10 -15.16 1.13
CA LEU A 203 18.73 -16.20 0.29
C LEU A 203 19.24 -15.64 -1.04
N LEU A 204 18.58 -14.61 -1.58
CA LEU A 204 18.87 -14.01 -2.88
C LEU A 204 19.28 -12.55 -2.67
N VAL A 205 20.42 -12.34 -2.01
CA VAL A 205 20.88 -10.99 -1.59
C VAL A 205 21.06 -10.00 -2.74
N ASP A 206 21.35 -10.49 -3.94
CA ASP A 206 21.48 -9.68 -5.16
C ASP A 206 20.13 -9.22 -5.72
N LEU A 207 19.03 -9.83 -5.28
CA LEU A 207 17.68 -9.42 -5.65
C LEU A 207 17.10 -8.43 -4.62
N PRO A 208 16.28 -7.48 -5.09
CA PRO A 208 15.37 -6.75 -4.23
C PRO A 208 14.47 -7.70 -3.44
N ILE A 209 14.21 -7.39 -2.17
CA ILE A 209 13.46 -8.27 -1.27
C ILE A 209 12.08 -8.68 -1.81
N TYR A 210 11.38 -7.80 -2.53
CA TYR A 210 10.09 -8.18 -3.13
C TYR A 210 10.21 -9.24 -4.22
N GLN A 211 11.35 -9.30 -4.91
CA GLN A 211 11.61 -10.31 -5.94
C GLN A 211 11.96 -11.65 -5.28
N GLU A 212 12.65 -11.64 -4.15
CA GLU A 212 12.89 -12.84 -3.34
C GLU A 212 11.59 -13.36 -2.71
N VAL A 213 10.74 -12.47 -2.18
CA VAL A 213 9.40 -12.83 -1.70
C VAL A 213 8.56 -13.43 -2.83
N ASP A 214 8.54 -12.83 -4.01
CA ASP A 214 7.83 -13.38 -5.16
C ASP A 214 8.39 -14.73 -5.60
N SER A 215 9.72 -14.92 -5.59
CA SER A 215 10.36 -16.22 -5.83
C SER A 215 9.88 -17.27 -4.84
N PHE A 216 9.83 -16.95 -3.54
CA PHE A 216 9.30 -17.84 -2.52
C PHE A 216 7.83 -18.19 -2.75
N LEU A 217 6.98 -17.21 -3.05
CA LEU A 217 5.57 -17.45 -3.35
C LEU A 217 5.38 -18.29 -4.63
N ASN A 218 6.22 -18.07 -5.64
CA ASN A 218 6.23 -18.84 -6.88
C ASN A 218 6.67 -20.29 -6.65
N TYR A 219 7.67 -20.53 -5.79
CA TYR A 219 8.07 -21.87 -5.35
C TYR A 219 6.88 -22.62 -4.73
N LEU A 220 6.12 -21.99 -3.81
CA LEU A 220 4.95 -22.63 -3.21
C LEU A 220 3.85 -22.97 -4.21
N PHE A 221 3.82 -22.26 -5.33
CA PHE A 221 2.80 -22.43 -6.36
C PHE A 221 3.18 -23.51 -7.38
N HIS A 222 4.42 -23.50 -7.88
CA HIS A 222 4.84 -24.37 -8.99
C HIS A 222 5.78 -25.49 -8.58
N GLU A 223 6.76 -25.19 -7.73
CA GLU A 223 7.96 -26.00 -7.57
C GLU A 223 7.95 -26.90 -6.32
N HIS A 224 7.23 -26.47 -5.27
CA HIS A 224 7.02 -27.29 -4.08
C HIS A 224 6.27 -28.57 -4.48
N PRO A 225 6.67 -29.78 -4.03
CA PRO A 225 6.05 -31.05 -4.43
C PRO A 225 4.52 -31.06 -4.27
N ASP A 226 4.02 -30.55 -3.14
CA ASP A 226 2.58 -30.47 -2.86
C ASP A 226 1.88 -29.24 -3.44
N LYS A 227 2.61 -28.27 -3.99
CA LYS A 227 2.09 -26.98 -4.52
C LYS A 227 1.04 -26.33 -3.59
N PRO A 228 1.35 -26.13 -2.30
CA PRO A 228 0.38 -25.84 -1.25
C PRO A 228 -0.40 -24.55 -1.48
N SER A 229 0.12 -23.59 -2.24
CA SER A 229 -0.57 -22.35 -2.53
C SER A 229 -1.46 -22.42 -3.77
N SER A 230 -1.32 -23.42 -4.65
CA SER A 230 -2.00 -23.45 -5.95
C SER A 230 -3.53 -23.53 -5.86
N GLU A 231 -4.06 -24.24 -4.86
CA GLU A 231 -5.51 -24.37 -4.62
C GLU A 231 -6.20 -23.04 -4.27
N TYR A 232 -5.44 -22.04 -3.82
CA TYR A 232 -5.94 -20.71 -3.44
C TYR A 232 -6.20 -19.78 -4.63
N LEU A 233 -6.01 -20.27 -5.86
CA LEU A 233 -6.57 -19.61 -7.04
C LEU A 233 -8.09 -19.56 -6.97
N GLU A 234 -8.70 -20.68 -6.56
CA GLU A 234 -10.15 -20.87 -6.53
C GLU A 234 -10.71 -20.83 -5.09
N LYS A 235 -9.87 -21.07 -4.07
CA LYS A 235 -10.27 -20.99 -2.66
C LYS A 235 -10.15 -19.56 -2.10
N GLY A 236 -10.96 -19.30 -1.06
CA GLY A 236 -10.80 -18.13 -0.19
C GLY A 236 -9.50 -18.20 0.63
N ASN A 237 -9.13 -17.11 1.28
CA ASN A 237 -7.94 -17.06 2.13
C ASN A 237 -8.04 -18.02 3.32
N ARG A 238 -6.88 -18.51 3.78
CA ARG A 238 -6.81 -19.27 5.04
C ARG A 238 -7.11 -18.37 6.23
N GLU A 239 -7.70 -18.94 7.28
CA GLU A 239 -7.80 -18.28 8.58
C GLU A 239 -6.53 -18.58 9.39
N LEU A 240 -5.68 -17.58 9.53
CA LEU A 240 -4.42 -17.69 10.28
C LEU A 240 -4.24 -16.51 11.23
N THR A 241 -3.95 -16.81 12.49
CA THR A 241 -3.37 -15.83 13.42
C THR A 241 -1.98 -15.42 12.95
N GLU A 242 -1.46 -14.29 13.44
CA GLU A 242 -0.09 -13.89 13.09
C GLU A 242 0.95 -14.95 13.49
N LYS A 243 0.78 -15.58 14.67
CA LYS A 243 1.65 -16.67 15.11
C LYS A 243 1.57 -17.88 14.17
N GLY A 244 0.36 -18.23 13.71
CA GLY A 244 0.16 -19.29 12.71
C GLY A 244 0.85 -18.97 11.39
N ARG A 245 0.71 -17.73 10.91
CA ARG A 245 1.37 -17.24 9.69
C ARG A 245 2.90 -17.31 9.78
N ILE A 246 3.48 -16.92 10.91
CA ILE A 246 4.93 -17.00 11.15
C ILE A 246 5.40 -18.47 11.18
N SER A 247 4.63 -19.36 11.81
CA SER A 247 4.93 -20.79 11.85
C SER A 247 4.94 -21.41 10.44
N GLU A 248 3.92 -21.11 9.64
CA GLU A 248 3.83 -21.55 8.24
C GLU A 248 5.00 -20.99 7.41
N LEU A 249 5.30 -19.70 7.55
CA LEU A 249 6.43 -19.06 6.86
C LEU A 249 7.73 -19.82 7.15
N LYS A 250 8.07 -20.08 8.42
CA LYS A 250 9.29 -20.79 8.80
C LYS A 250 9.35 -22.21 8.21
N LYS A 251 8.23 -22.95 8.28
CA LYS A 251 8.13 -24.31 7.74
C LYS A 251 8.45 -24.34 6.25
N TYR A 252 7.78 -23.50 5.47
CA TYR A 252 7.93 -23.51 4.01
C TYR A 252 9.19 -22.82 3.54
N PHE A 253 9.68 -21.80 4.26
CA PHE A 253 10.95 -21.17 3.97
C PHE A 253 12.13 -22.15 4.09
N THR A 254 12.11 -23.04 5.09
CA THR A 254 13.14 -24.10 5.22
C THR A 254 13.18 -25.01 3.98
N GLN A 255 12.02 -25.36 3.44
CA GLN A 255 11.92 -26.21 2.26
C GLN A 255 12.35 -25.47 0.98
N TYR A 256 11.95 -24.20 0.85
CA TYR A 256 12.40 -23.32 -0.23
C TYR A 256 13.93 -23.14 -0.23
N LYS A 257 14.53 -22.96 0.95
CA LYS A 257 15.99 -22.85 1.10
C LYS A 257 16.71 -24.09 0.55
N ASN A 258 16.23 -25.28 0.93
CA ASN A 258 16.82 -26.54 0.45
C ASN A 258 16.67 -26.67 -1.07
N TRP A 259 15.47 -26.41 -1.60
CA TRP A 259 15.22 -26.47 -3.04
C TRP A 259 16.08 -25.48 -3.82
N LEU A 260 16.24 -24.25 -3.34
CA LEU A 260 17.05 -23.23 -3.99
C LEU A 260 18.55 -23.58 -3.99
N SER A 261 19.03 -24.30 -2.96
CA SER A 261 20.39 -24.83 -2.92
C SER A 261 20.67 -25.82 -4.06
N ASP A 262 19.65 -26.60 -4.45
CA ASP A 262 19.73 -27.54 -5.58
C ASP A 262 19.52 -26.83 -6.93
N HIS A 263 18.99 -25.61 -6.93
CA HIS A 263 18.65 -24.82 -8.13
C HIS A 263 19.22 -23.39 -8.07
N PRO A 264 20.55 -23.21 -7.89
CA PRO A 264 21.15 -21.93 -7.53
C PRO A 264 20.99 -20.83 -8.58
N THR A 265 20.71 -21.19 -9.84
CA THR A 265 20.59 -20.24 -10.97
C THR A 265 19.15 -19.97 -11.38
N PHE A 266 18.17 -20.58 -10.72
CA PHE A 266 16.75 -20.52 -11.11
C PHE A 266 16.23 -19.08 -11.23
N GLU A 267 16.68 -18.20 -10.34
CA GLU A 267 16.22 -16.81 -10.26
C GLU A 267 17.09 -15.78 -11.00
N ASN A 268 18.14 -16.22 -11.72
CA ASN A 268 19.03 -15.31 -12.46
C ASN A 268 18.26 -14.44 -13.48
N HIS A 269 17.22 -15.01 -14.09
CA HIS A 269 16.39 -14.32 -15.06
C HIS A 269 15.72 -13.06 -14.50
N ARG A 270 15.46 -12.99 -13.18
CA ARG A 270 14.89 -11.80 -12.53
C ARG A 270 15.87 -10.64 -12.54
N ILE A 271 17.15 -10.90 -12.28
CA ILE A 271 18.21 -9.88 -12.31
C ILE A 271 18.29 -9.28 -13.73
N ASP A 272 18.28 -10.15 -14.75
CA ASP A 272 18.36 -9.74 -16.14
C ASP A 272 17.13 -8.92 -16.56
N ASN A 273 15.93 -9.34 -16.17
CA ASN A 273 14.69 -8.59 -16.43
C ASN A 273 14.71 -7.20 -15.78
N ILE A 274 15.10 -7.10 -14.51
CA ILE A 274 15.19 -5.81 -13.80
C ILE A 274 16.17 -4.88 -14.51
N LYS A 275 17.40 -5.34 -14.75
CA LYS A 275 18.44 -4.55 -15.42
C LYS A 275 17.98 -4.07 -16.79
N THR A 276 17.37 -4.97 -17.55
CA THR A 276 16.90 -4.69 -18.90
C THR A 276 15.79 -3.64 -18.90
N ILE A 277 14.75 -3.82 -18.09
CA ILE A 277 13.62 -2.89 -18.00
C ILE A 277 14.08 -1.53 -17.48
N GLN A 278 14.89 -1.48 -16.44
CA GLN A 278 15.41 -0.23 -15.88
C GLN A 278 16.28 0.54 -16.87
N LEU A 279 17.14 -0.17 -17.61
CA LEU A 279 18.00 0.44 -18.63
C LEU A 279 17.17 1.06 -19.75
N LYS A 280 16.26 0.28 -20.34
CA LYS A 280 15.45 0.70 -21.49
C LYS A 280 14.49 1.84 -21.13
N LEU A 281 13.82 1.75 -19.98
CA LEU A 281 12.80 2.70 -19.57
C LEU A 281 13.35 3.84 -18.69
N SER A 282 14.67 4.00 -18.62
CA SER A 282 15.30 5.13 -17.91
C SER A 282 14.89 6.48 -18.49
N LYS A 283 14.85 7.54 -17.65
CA LYS A 283 14.46 8.91 -18.06
C LYS A 283 15.20 9.41 -19.31
N SER A 284 16.46 9.02 -19.50
CA SER A 284 17.30 9.44 -20.63
C SER A 284 17.13 8.60 -21.91
N LYS A 285 16.50 7.42 -21.82
CA LYS A 285 16.37 6.49 -22.96
C LYS A 285 14.94 6.25 -23.42
N ILE A 286 13.95 6.45 -22.54
CA ILE A 286 12.54 6.12 -22.83
C ILE A 286 11.98 6.84 -24.06
N ASP A 287 12.41 8.08 -24.33
CA ASP A 287 11.97 8.85 -25.49
C ASP A 287 12.52 8.32 -26.84
N LYS A 288 13.47 7.37 -26.80
CA LYS A 288 14.16 6.81 -27.97
C LYS A 288 13.86 5.33 -28.18
N LEU A 289 12.86 4.78 -27.50
CA LEU A 289 12.49 3.37 -27.64
C LEU A 289 12.08 3.06 -29.07
N LYS A 290 12.57 1.93 -29.58
CA LYS A 290 12.16 1.33 -30.84
C LYS A 290 11.17 0.19 -30.60
N GLN A 291 10.57 -0.31 -31.68
CA GLN A 291 9.69 -1.47 -31.65
C GLN A 291 10.37 -2.67 -30.94
N GLU A 292 11.63 -2.96 -31.25
CA GLU A 292 12.35 -4.08 -30.63
C GLU A 292 12.52 -3.90 -29.11
N ASP A 293 12.69 -2.66 -28.65
CA ASP A 293 12.81 -2.36 -27.21
C ASP A 293 11.48 -2.59 -26.48
N ILE A 294 10.37 -2.19 -27.10
CA ILE A 294 9.01 -2.41 -26.59
C ILE A 294 8.71 -3.91 -26.50
N GLU A 295 9.02 -4.66 -27.56
CA GLU A 295 8.83 -6.11 -27.59
C GLU A 295 9.62 -6.80 -26.48
N LEU A 296 10.86 -6.39 -26.27
CA LEU A 296 11.70 -6.91 -25.21
C LEU A 296 11.13 -6.61 -23.81
N VAL A 297 10.65 -5.38 -23.54
CA VAL A 297 9.99 -5.05 -22.27
C VAL A 297 8.73 -5.88 -22.07
N ILE A 298 7.90 -6.00 -23.10
CA ILE A 298 6.65 -6.77 -23.04
C ILE A 298 6.91 -8.26 -22.82
N ASN A 299 7.95 -8.80 -23.45
CA ASN A 299 8.35 -10.19 -23.26
C ASN A 299 8.96 -10.46 -21.88
N SER A 300 9.36 -9.45 -21.13
CA SER A 300 9.76 -9.61 -19.73
C SER A 300 8.57 -9.68 -18.76
N LEU A 301 7.36 -9.28 -19.16
CA LEU A 301 6.16 -9.35 -18.32
C LEU A 301 5.52 -10.75 -18.37
N HIS A 302 5.38 -11.43 -17.24
CA HIS A 302 4.76 -12.75 -17.11
C HIS A 302 3.33 -12.76 -17.64
N CYS A 303 2.51 -11.77 -17.28
CA CYS A 303 1.13 -11.69 -17.77
C CYS A 303 1.04 -11.65 -19.31
N MET A 304 2.04 -11.05 -19.98
CA MET A 304 2.10 -10.98 -21.45
C MET A 304 2.60 -12.27 -22.09
N LYS A 305 3.37 -13.09 -21.35
CA LYS A 305 3.69 -14.46 -21.77
C LYS A 305 2.47 -15.38 -21.68
N SER A 306 1.71 -15.28 -20.59
CA SER A 306 0.51 -16.10 -20.36
C SER A 306 -0.65 -15.71 -21.27
N LEU A 307 -0.76 -14.44 -21.66
CA LEU A 307 -1.85 -13.91 -22.49
C LEU A 307 -1.34 -13.54 -23.89
N ALA A 308 -0.97 -14.55 -24.68
CA ALA A 308 -0.38 -14.37 -26.01
C ALA A 308 -1.23 -13.50 -26.96
N LEU A 309 -2.56 -13.60 -26.89
CA LEU A 309 -3.47 -12.74 -27.66
C LEU A 309 -3.39 -11.27 -27.24
N ASN A 310 -3.29 -10.99 -25.93
CA ASN A 310 -3.14 -9.63 -25.43
C ASN A 310 -1.78 -9.05 -25.82
N ARG A 311 -0.70 -9.85 -25.77
CA ARG A 311 0.61 -9.45 -26.27
C ARG A 311 0.57 -9.09 -27.75
N ALA A 312 0.01 -9.95 -28.59
CA ALA A 312 -0.11 -9.69 -30.04
C ALA A 312 -0.94 -8.42 -30.32
N LYS A 313 -2.06 -8.26 -29.61
CA LYS A 313 -2.91 -7.07 -29.70
C LYS A 313 -2.20 -5.80 -29.23
N PHE A 314 -1.40 -5.89 -28.16
CA PHE A 314 -0.64 -4.77 -27.63
C PHE A 314 0.43 -4.29 -28.63
N LEU A 315 1.17 -5.22 -29.23
CA LEU A 315 2.26 -4.95 -30.16
C LEU A 315 1.79 -4.53 -31.57
N ASN A 316 0.50 -4.69 -31.87
CA ASN A 316 -0.06 -4.25 -33.14
C ASN A 316 -0.12 -2.72 -33.20
N GLN A 317 0.59 -2.13 -34.17
CA GLN A 317 0.68 -0.68 -34.38
C GLN A 317 -0.65 0.00 -34.70
N GLN A 318 -1.65 -0.75 -35.17
CA GLN A 318 -3.02 -0.24 -35.35
C GLN A 318 -3.73 0.00 -34.00
N ASN A 319 -3.37 -0.76 -32.97
CA ASN A 319 -3.96 -0.64 -31.63
C ASN A 319 -3.16 0.33 -30.76
N ASN A 320 -1.82 0.23 -30.77
CA ASN A 320 -0.94 1.08 -29.99
C ASN A 320 0.20 1.63 -30.85
N LYS A 321 0.22 2.95 -31.03
CA LYS A 321 1.35 3.63 -31.66
C LYS A 321 2.52 3.74 -30.69
N ILE A 322 3.76 3.66 -31.19
CA ILE A 322 4.99 3.71 -30.38
C ILE A 322 5.03 4.97 -29.51
N GLU A 323 4.61 6.11 -30.05
CA GLU A 323 4.62 7.39 -29.33
C GLU A 323 3.65 7.38 -28.14
N ILE A 324 2.50 6.71 -28.28
CA ILE A 324 1.50 6.57 -27.21
C ILE A 324 2.03 5.65 -26.11
N ILE A 325 2.72 4.56 -26.48
CA ILE A 325 3.38 3.65 -25.53
C ILE A 325 4.44 4.40 -24.73
N ILE A 326 5.36 5.10 -25.42
CA ILE A 326 6.42 5.89 -24.79
C ILE A 326 5.82 6.90 -23.82
N GLN A 327 4.84 7.69 -24.26
CA GLN A 327 4.22 8.71 -23.42
C GLN A 327 3.51 8.11 -22.20
N SER A 328 2.82 6.99 -22.36
CA SER A 328 2.07 6.34 -21.28
C SER A 328 3.01 5.68 -20.25
N TRP A 329 4.09 5.03 -20.69
CA TRP A 329 5.10 4.48 -19.80
C TRP A 329 5.93 5.57 -19.12
N LYS A 330 6.25 6.67 -19.82
CA LYS A 330 6.93 7.83 -19.25
C LYS A 330 6.09 8.49 -18.17
N ASP A 331 4.79 8.70 -18.43
CA ASP A 331 3.88 9.21 -17.41
C ASP A 331 3.82 8.26 -16.21
N LEU A 332 3.60 6.96 -16.43
CA LEU A 332 3.52 5.96 -15.37
C LEU A 332 4.75 5.92 -14.46
N LEU A 333 5.94 5.95 -15.05
CA LEU A 333 7.19 5.72 -14.34
C LEU A 333 7.82 7.02 -13.82
N HIS A 334 7.67 8.15 -14.50
CA HIS A 334 8.51 9.34 -14.28
C HIS A 334 7.76 10.61 -13.91
N ASN A 335 6.42 10.63 -13.98
CA ASN A 335 5.64 11.82 -13.60
C ASN A 335 5.45 11.90 -12.09
N ASP A 336 6.46 12.38 -11.38
CA ASP A 336 6.45 12.50 -9.90
C ASP A 336 5.47 13.58 -9.39
N GLU A 337 4.91 14.42 -10.27
CA GLU A 337 3.92 15.45 -9.93
C GLU A 337 2.49 14.89 -9.83
N THR A 338 2.27 13.67 -10.33
CA THR A 338 0.96 13.04 -10.36
C THR A 338 0.93 11.78 -9.49
N ASP A 339 -0.13 11.64 -8.69
CA ASP A 339 -0.35 10.46 -7.87
C ASP A 339 -0.34 9.16 -8.69
N LEU A 340 0.40 8.15 -8.21
CA LEU A 340 0.50 6.84 -8.85
C LEU A 340 -0.85 6.24 -9.31
N PRO A 341 -1.92 6.20 -8.48
CA PRO A 341 -3.22 5.68 -8.93
C PRO A 341 -3.72 6.32 -10.22
N LYS A 342 -3.53 7.64 -10.39
CA LYS A 342 -3.97 8.35 -11.58
C LYS A 342 -3.10 7.99 -12.78
N ARG A 343 -1.77 7.91 -12.60
CA ARG A 343 -0.84 7.47 -13.65
C ARG A 343 -1.14 6.05 -14.14
N MET A 344 -1.44 5.13 -13.21
CA MET A 344 -1.87 3.76 -13.53
C MET A 344 -3.17 3.74 -14.35
N GLN A 345 -4.18 4.52 -13.95
CA GLN A 345 -5.45 4.59 -14.69
C GLN A 345 -5.27 5.19 -16.09
N THR A 346 -4.50 6.28 -16.20
CA THR A 346 -4.18 6.90 -17.50
C THR A 346 -3.49 5.90 -18.43
N CYS A 347 -2.47 5.19 -17.93
CA CYS A 347 -1.75 4.17 -18.69
C CYS A 347 -2.69 3.06 -19.17
N LYS A 348 -3.56 2.54 -18.30
CA LYS A 348 -4.56 1.51 -18.64
C LYS A 348 -5.52 1.99 -19.74
N ASN A 349 -5.99 3.24 -19.64
CA ASN A 349 -6.96 3.79 -20.57
C ASN A 349 -6.35 4.08 -21.94
N ASN A 350 -5.06 4.45 -21.99
CA ASN A 350 -4.37 4.81 -23.22
C ASN A 350 -3.85 3.61 -24.01
N LEU A 351 -3.59 2.48 -23.36
CA LEU A 351 -2.90 1.34 -23.96
C LEU A 351 -3.83 0.12 -24.10
N TYR A 352 -4.12 -0.24 -25.35
CA TYR A 352 -4.93 -1.39 -25.68
C TYR A 352 -4.25 -2.69 -25.25
N SER A 353 -4.99 -3.58 -24.59
CA SER A 353 -4.48 -4.84 -24.04
C SER A 353 -3.33 -4.71 -23.01
N PHE A 354 -3.15 -3.53 -22.40
CA PHE A 354 -2.19 -3.31 -21.29
C PHE A 354 -2.95 -3.09 -19.97
N GLY A 355 -3.38 -4.21 -19.37
CA GLY A 355 -4.27 -4.20 -18.22
C GLY A 355 -3.58 -3.98 -16.86
N LYS A 356 -4.34 -4.21 -15.79
CA LYS A 356 -3.86 -4.03 -14.40
C LYS A 356 -2.60 -4.84 -14.11
N SER A 357 -2.56 -6.10 -14.53
CA SER A 357 -1.41 -6.99 -14.32
C SER A 357 -0.17 -6.48 -15.03
N SER A 358 -0.29 -6.00 -16.28
CA SER A 358 0.85 -5.46 -17.03
C SER A 358 1.43 -4.22 -16.37
N ILE A 359 0.56 -3.33 -15.87
CA ILE A 359 0.98 -2.11 -15.16
C ILE A 359 1.64 -2.45 -13.83
N SER A 360 1.06 -3.38 -13.08
CA SER A 360 1.59 -3.87 -11.81
C SER A 360 2.98 -4.49 -11.98
N GLU A 361 3.14 -5.41 -12.93
CA GLU A 361 4.42 -6.05 -13.21
C GLU A 361 5.45 -5.04 -13.72
N LEU A 362 5.07 -4.12 -14.61
CA LEU A 362 5.99 -3.09 -15.10
C LEU A 362 6.54 -2.23 -13.95
N LEU A 363 5.69 -1.84 -13.00
CA LEU A 363 6.11 -1.13 -11.79
C LEU A 363 7.02 -1.99 -10.91
N ALA A 364 6.71 -3.27 -10.74
CA ALA A 364 7.51 -4.20 -9.94
C ALA A 364 8.89 -4.50 -10.55
N TRP A 365 9.00 -4.52 -11.87
CA TRP A 365 10.29 -4.70 -12.54
C TRP A 365 11.12 -3.42 -12.60
N TYR A 366 10.48 -2.27 -12.77
CA TYR A 366 11.18 -0.97 -12.84
C TYR A 366 11.59 -0.45 -11.44
N TYR A 367 10.69 -0.57 -10.46
CA TYR A 367 10.89 -0.16 -9.07
C TYR A 367 10.79 -1.36 -8.10
N PRO A 368 11.67 -2.37 -8.22
CA PRO A 368 11.54 -3.63 -7.49
C PRO A 368 11.79 -3.52 -5.98
N ASN A 369 12.29 -2.37 -5.51
CA ASN A 369 12.41 -2.07 -4.07
C ASN A 369 11.15 -1.41 -3.50
N GLN A 370 10.24 -0.92 -4.35
CA GLN A 370 9.05 -0.17 -3.94
C GLN A 370 7.76 -0.95 -4.18
N TYR A 371 7.68 -1.73 -5.26
CA TYR A 371 6.47 -2.47 -5.61
C TYR A 371 6.75 -3.98 -5.71
N PRO A 372 5.91 -4.81 -5.06
CA PRO A 372 5.92 -6.25 -5.24
C PRO A 372 5.35 -6.64 -6.60
N LEU A 373 5.75 -7.81 -7.07
CA LEU A 373 5.15 -8.43 -8.24
C LEU A 373 3.79 -9.02 -7.84
N ILE A 374 2.70 -8.34 -8.20
CA ILE A 374 1.34 -8.76 -7.88
C ILE A 374 0.73 -9.44 -9.12
N ASN A 375 0.58 -10.75 -9.05
CA ASN A 375 -0.08 -11.57 -10.06
C ASN A 375 -0.95 -12.66 -9.40
N ARG A 376 -1.64 -13.49 -10.21
CA ARG A 376 -2.53 -14.55 -9.70
C ARG A 376 -1.81 -15.57 -8.82
N ASN A 377 -0.60 -16.01 -9.20
CA ASN A 377 0.18 -17.01 -8.47
C ASN A 377 0.65 -16.45 -7.11
N SER A 378 1.20 -15.24 -7.12
CA SER A 378 1.68 -14.57 -5.90
C SER A 378 0.52 -14.28 -4.95
N ASN A 379 -0.65 -13.86 -5.47
CA ASN A 379 -1.85 -13.68 -4.67
C ASN A 379 -2.38 -14.99 -4.07
N SER A 380 -2.24 -16.11 -4.80
CA SER A 380 -2.54 -17.45 -4.28
C SER A 380 -1.67 -17.77 -3.06
N GLY A 381 -0.36 -17.49 -3.15
CA GLY A 381 0.56 -17.59 -2.01
C GLY A 381 0.19 -16.70 -0.83
N MET A 382 -0.24 -15.46 -1.09
CA MET A 382 -0.68 -14.55 -0.04
C MET A 382 -1.98 -15.04 0.64
N LYS A 383 -2.96 -15.55 -0.12
CA LYS A 383 -4.17 -16.20 0.42
C LYS A 383 -3.84 -17.43 1.26
N PHE A 384 -2.85 -18.20 0.84
CA PHE A 384 -2.30 -19.32 1.62
C PHE A 384 -1.70 -18.85 2.96
N PHE A 385 -1.11 -17.66 3.03
CA PHE A 385 -0.69 -17.04 4.28
C PHE A 385 -1.82 -16.26 4.99
N GLY A 386 -3.06 -16.44 4.56
CA GLY A 386 -4.25 -15.89 5.22
C GLY A 386 -4.43 -14.38 5.05
N TYR A 387 -3.92 -13.81 3.95
CA TYR A 387 -4.26 -12.44 3.56
C TYR A 387 -5.53 -12.45 2.70
N ASP A 388 -6.48 -11.59 3.06
CA ASP A 388 -7.73 -11.40 2.34
C ASP A 388 -7.50 -10.53 1.09
N ILE A 389 -7.04 -11.19 0.02
CA ILE A 389 -6.78 -10.57 -1.27
C ILE A 389 -7.87 -11.01 -2.25
N GLU A 390 -8.52 -10.03 -2.88
CA GLU A 390 -9.51 -10.30 -3.92
C GLU A 390 -8.89 -11.08 -5.10
N THR A 391 -9.69 -11.97 -5.68
CA THR A 391 -9.31 -12.72 -6.87
C THR A 391 -9.22 -11.76 -8.06
N TYR A 392 -8.02 -11.67 -8.67
CA TYR A 392 -7.70 -10.79 -9.81
C TYR A 392 -8.14 -11.36 -11.15
#